data_AF-Q4SXB7-F1
#
_entry.id   AF-Q4SXB7-F1
#
_cell.length_a   1.000
_cell.length_b   1.000
_cell.length_c   1.000
_cell.angle_alpha   90.00
_cell.angle_beta   90.00
_cell.angle_gamma   90.00
#
_symmetry.space_group_name_H-M   'P 1'
#
loop_
_entity.id
_entity.type
_entity.pdbx_description
1 polymer ?
#
loop_
_entity_poly.entity_id
_entity_poly.type
_entity_poly.pdbx_seq_one_letter_code
_entity_poly.pdbx_strand_id
1 'polypeptide(L)'
;VPTERCENTMMHIENLRTELNDVTKKLNYQLPDPNYWTNYALESHGAKVYKKQSSNTYEKIEGLKIFGIQLFSKVGPASVIQGQHPPIPGNCWSFPGSHGNLFIELSHMVTVSHVTLDHVPSSVVPADTISSAPRQFSVYV
;
A
#
# COMPACT_ATOMS: atom_id res chain seq x y z
N VAL A 1 19.19 46.46 5.62
CA VAL A 1 18.53 45.96 6.85
C VAL A 1 17.53 44.82 6.59
N PRO A 2 16.75 44.78 5.48
CA PRO A 2 15.89 43.62 5.17
C PRO A 2 16.64 42.34 4.75
N THR A 3 17.79 42.50 4.09
CA THR A 3 18.61 41.42 3.51
C THR A 3 19.24 40.50 4.55
N GLU A 4 19.84 41.07 5.60
CA GLU A 4 20.50 40.32 6.68
C GLU A 4 19.53 39.44 7.49
N ARG A 5 18.29 39.92 7.68
CA ARG A 5 17.22 39.13 8.31
C ARG A 5 16.79 37.94 7.44
N CYS A 6 16.68 38.15 6.12
CA CYS A 6 16.40 37.07 5.18
C CYS A 6 17.54 36.05 5.12
N GLU A 7 18.80 36.49 5.11
CA GLU A 7 19.98 35.61 5.12
C GLU A 7 20.05 34.73 6.37
N ASN A 8 19.82 35.31 7.55
CA ASN A 8 19.75 34.56 8.80
C ASN A 8 18.60 33.54 8.80
N THR A 9 17.45 33.90 8.21
CA THR A 9 16.30 32.99 8.10
C THR A 9 16.59 31.84 7.14
N MET A 10 17.24 32.11 6.00
CA MET A 10 17.64 31.09 5.03
C MET A 10 18.65 30.11 5.62
N MET A 11 19.66 30.62 6.34
CA MET A 11 20.65 29.78 7.02
C MET A 11 20.00 28.90 8.10
N HIS A 12 19.03 29.43 8.84
CA HIS A 12 18.27 28.64 9.80
C HIS A 12 17.45 27.53 9.12
N ILE A 13 16.80 27.81 7.98
CA ILE A 13 16.07 26.82 7.19
C ILE A 13 16.99 25.70 6.69
N GLU A 14 18.19 26.03 6.19
CA GLU A 14 19.15 25.03 5.73
C GLU A 14 19.68 24.15 6.88
N ASN A 15 19.92 24.73 8.05
CA ASN A 15 20.28 23.94 9.24
C ASN A 15 19.15 22.99 9.64
N LEU A 16 17.90 23.46 9.68
CA LEU A 16 16.74 22.62 9.97
C LEU A 16 16.57 21.49 8.95
N ARG A 17 16.78 21.77 7.65
CA ARG A 17 16.77 20.74 6.60
C ARG A 17 17.85 19.69 6.83
N THR A 18 19.05 20.14 7.21
CA THR A 18 20.18 19.24 7.46
C THR A 18 19.91 18.34 8.67
N GLU A 19 19.40 18.90 9.77
CA GLU A 19 18.99 18.13 10.95
C GLU A 19 17.87 17.14 10.62
N LEU A 20 16.84 17.58 9.87
CA LEU A 20 15.75 16.72 9.44
C LEU A 20 16.25 15.54 8.60
N ASN A 21 17.19 15.79 7.69
CA ASN A 21 17.80 14.76 6.86
C ASN A 21 18.64 13.78 7.69
N ASP A 22 19.41 14.26 8.68
CA ASP A 22 20.18 13.40 9.58
C ASP A 22 19.26 12.50 10.43
N VAL A 23 18.18 13.07 10.98
CA VAL A 23 17.18 12.31 11.74
C VAL A 23 16.50 11.27 10.85
N THR A 24 16.09 11.64 9.64
CA THR A 24 15.46 10.72 8.68
C THR A 24 16.39 9.57 8.32
N LYS A 25 17.67 9.86 8.10
CA LYS A 25 18.68 8.85 7.80
C LYS A 25 18.89 7.89 8.98
N LYS A 26 18.98 8.40 10.21
CA LYS A 26 19.08 7.58 11.42
C LYS A 26 17.86 6.69 11.61
N LEU A 27 16.67 7.23 11.39
CA LEU A 27 15.41 6.49 11.48
C LEU A 27 15.37 5.34 10.47
N ASN A 28 15.72 5.60 9.20
CA ASN A 28 15.75 4.58 8.15
C ASN A 28 16.81 3.49 8.41
N TYR A 29 17.92 3.82 9.07
CA TYR A 29 18.92 2.83 9.46
C TYR A 29 18.41 1.91 10.57
N GLN A 30 17.69 2.46 11.56
CA GLN A 30 17.14 1.69 12.68
C GLN A 30 15.91 0.86 12.29
N LEU A 31 15.08 1.40 11.39
CA LEU A 31 13.86 0.78 10.91
C LEU A 31 13.96 0.69 9.38
N PRO A 32 14.65 -0.33 8.84
CA PRO A 32 14.73 -0.52 7.39
C PRO A 32 13.32 -0.70 6.83
N ASP A 33 13.07 -0.08 5.69
CA ASP A 33 11.77 -0.17 5.01
C ASP A 33 11.38 -1.66 4.86
N PRO A 34 10.20 -2.07 5.39
CA PRO A 34 9.71 -3.44 5.28
C PRO A 34 9.65 -3.99 3.85
N ASN A 35 9.61 -3.12 2.83
CA ASN A 35 9.67 -3.51 1.43
C ASN A 35 10.98 -4.20 1.03
N TYR A 36 12.07 -4.00 1.80
CA TYR A 36 13.34 -4.70 1.59
C TYR A 36 13.41 -6.06 2.29
N TRP A 37 12.39 -6.43 3.06
CA TRP A 37 12.35 -7.73 3.72
C TRP A 37 11.81 -8.80 2.75
N THR A 38 12.18 -10.06 2.97
CA THR A 38 11.72 -11.15 2.11
C THR A 38 10.21 -11.31 2.21
N ASN A 39 9.52 -11.08 1.09
CA ASN A 39 8.08 -11.29 0.99
C ASN A 39 7.74 -12.75 0.65
N TYR A 40 7.46 -13.55 1.67
CA TYR A 40 7.01 -14.95 1.52
C TYR A 40 5.58 -15.09 1.01
N ALA A 41 4.80 -14.02 1.05
CA ALA A 41 3.45 -13.97 0.50
C ALA A 41 3.43 -13.62 -1.00
N LEU A 42 4.57 -13.35 -1.64
CA LEU A 42 4.64 -12.92 -3.04
C LEU A 42 4.33 -14.04 -4.04
N GLU A 43 3.43 -13.80 -5.00
CA GLU A 43 3.01 -14.76 -6.03
C GLU A 43 4.18 -15.24 -6.89
N SER A 44 5.07 -14.33 -7.29
CA SER A 44 6.26 -14.68 -8.08
C SER A 44 7.29 -15.50 -7.32
N HIS A 45 7.22 -15.55 -5.99
CA HIS A 45 8.00 -16.46 -5.14
C HIS A 45 7.28 -17.79 -4.86
N GLY A 46 6.09 -18.01 -5.43
CA GLY A 46 5.34 -19.26 -5.32
C GLY A 46 4.20 -19.24 -4.29
N ALA A 47 3.93 -18.10 -3.65
CA ALA A 47 2.75 -17.95 -2.80
C ALA A 47 1.45 -17.98 -3.62
N LYS A 48 0.33 -18.35 -2.98
CA LYS A 48 -0.96 -18.52 -3.66
C LYS A 48 -2.11 -18.01 -2.81
N VAL A 49 -3.18 -17.56 -3.48
CA VAL A 49 -4.43 -17.20 -2.80
C VAL A 49 -5.45 -18.34 -2.90
N TYR A 50 -5.98 -18.77 -1.74
CA TYR A 50 -7.09 -19.71 -1.67
C TYR A 50 -8.43 -18.99 -1.89
N LYS A 51 -8.77 -18.79 -3.16
CA LYS A 51 -9.97 -18.05 -3.59
C LYS A 51 -11.27 -18.54 -2.96
N LYS A 52 -11.43 -19.87 -2.78
CA LYS A 52 -12.67 -20.47 -2.25
C LYS A 52 -12.93 -20.15 -0.77
N GLN A 53 -11.87 -19.88 0.00
CA GLN A 53 -11.98 -19.54 1.42
C GLN A 53 -11.97 -18.02 1.65
N SER A 54 -11.47 -17.26 0.67
CA SER A 54 -11.43 -15.81 0.71
C SER A 54 -12.82 -15.23 0.41
N SER A 55 -13.04 -13.97 0.77
CA SER A 55 -14.25 -13.24 0.41
C SER A 55 -14.45 -13.21 -1.11
N ASN A 56 -15.69 -13.06 -1.54
CA ASN A 56 -16.00 -12.90 -2.95
C ASN A 56 -15.46 -11.56 -3.45
N THR A 57 -14.94 -11.52 -4.68
CA THR A 57 -14.62 -10.26 -5.34
C THR A 57 -15.88 -9.41 -5.47
N TYR A 58 -15.79 -8.15 -5.07
CA TYR A 58 -16.87 -7.20 -5.26
C TYR A 58 -17.12 -7.00 -6.75
N GLU A 59 -18.34 -7.31 -7.17
CA GLU A 59 -18.80 -7.02 -8.51
C GLU A 59 -19.58 -5.71 -8.45
N LYS A 60 -18.98 -4.63 -8.99
CA LYS A 60 -19.76 -3.43 -9.24
C LYS A 60 -20.81 -3.78 -10.30
N ILE A 61 -22.08 -3.73 -9.92
CA ILE A 61 -23.21 -3.78 -10.85
C ILE A 61 -23.02 -2.58 -11.79
N GLU A 62 -22.63 -2.88 -13.02
CA GLU A 62 -22.28 -1.94 -14.09
C GLU A 62 -20.96 -1.15 -13.88
N GLY A 63 -19.94 -1.53 -14.65
CA GLY A 63 -18.83 -0.62 -14.92
C GLY A 63 -19.32 0.59 -15.70
N LEU A 64 -18.69 1.73 -15.49
CA LEU A 64 -18.88 2.90 -16.34
C LEU A 64 -18.47 2.52 -17.77
N LYS A 65 -19.45 2.20 -18.61
CA LYS A 65 -19.25 1.98 -20.05
C LYS A 65 -19.23 3.34 -20.73
N ILE A 66 -18.05 3.84 -21.08
CA ILE A 66 -17.94 4.99 -21.97
C ILE A 66 -17.92 4.44 -23.40
N PHE A 67 -18.92 4.79 -24.22
CA PHE A 67 -19.10 4.30 -25.59
C PHE A 67 -19.07 2.75 -25.74
N GLY A 68 -19.56 2.02 -24.75
CA GLY A 68 -19.58 0.55 -24.78
C GLY A 68 -18.26 -0.12 -24.39
N ILE A 69 -17.20 0.64 -24.11
CA ILE A 69 -15.91 0.12 -23.64
C ILE A 69 -15.93 0.05 -22.11
N GLN A 70 -15.67 -1.14 -21.59
CA GLN A 70 -15.48 -1.35 -20.16
C GLN A 70 -14.11 -0.80 -19.75
N LEU A 71 -14.08 0.30 -19.00
CA LEU A 71 -12.82 0.97 -18.62
C LEU A 71 -12.04 0.28 -17.50
N PHE A 72 -12.67 -0.64 -16.76
CA PHE A 72 -12.06 -1.29 -15.60
C PHE A 72 -12.20 -2.80 -15.69
N SER A 73 -11.07 -3.50 -15.68
CA SER A 73 -11.01 -4.96 -15.59
C SER A 73 -11.25 -5.41 -14.14
N LYS A 74 -11.90 -6.56 -13.98
CA LYS A 74 -12.09 -7.19 -12.67
C LYS A 74 -10.73 -7.57 -12.09
N VAL A 75 -10.36 -6.97 -10.95
CA VAL A 75 -9.14 -7.32 -10.22
C VAL A 75 -9.48 -8.43 -9.22
N GLY A 76 -8.83 -9.58 -9.36
CA GLY A 76 -9.06 -10.75 -8.50
C GLY A 76 -8.20 -10.73 -7.23
N PRO A 77 -8.50 -11.59 -6.24
CA PRO A 77 -7.80 -11.57 -4.94
C PRO A 77 -6.32 -11.92 -5.02
N ALA A 78 -5.88 -12.60 -6.08
CA ALA A 78 -4.46 -12.86 -6.33
C ALA A 78 -3.65 -11.56 -6.54
N SER A 79 -4.28 -10.45 -6.95
CA SER A 79 -3.57 -9.18 -7.14
C SER A 79 -2.95 -8.63 -5.85
N VAL A 80 -3.50 -8.99 -4.69
CA VAL A 80 -3.00 -8.56 -3.37
C VAL A 80 -1.56 -9.02 -3.15
N ILE A 81 -1.17 -10.14 -3.76
CA ILE A 81 0.14 -10.76 -3.58
C ILE A 81 1.07 -10.61 -4.80
N GLN A 82 0.76 -9.71 -5.73
CA GLN A 82 1.58 -9.52 -6.93
C GLN A 82 2.83 -8.67 -6.70
N GLY A 83 2.96 -8.01 -5.54
CA GLY A 83 4.12 -7.18 -5.20
C GLY A 83 4.22 -5.88 -5.99
N GLN A 84 3.09 -5.34 -6.44
CA GLN A 84 3.04 -4.04 -7.09
C GLN A 84 3.35 -2.94 -6.06
N HIS A 85 4.59 -2.42 -6.11
CA HIS A 85 5.02 -1.29 -5.28
C HIS A 85 5.73 -0.24 -6.17
N PRO A 86 5.33 1.05 -6.11
CA PRO A 86 4.23 1.59 -5.30
C PRO A 86 2.84 1.12 -5.80
N PRO A 87 1.81 1.18 -4.94
CA PRO A 87 0.44 0.83 -5.31
C PRO A 87 -0.10 1.72 -6.44
N ILE A 88 -0.82 1.13 -7.39
CA ILE A 88 -1.42 1.86 -8.52
C ILE A 88 -2.93 2.03 -8.29
N PRO A 89 -3.49 3.26 -8.41
CA PRO A 89 -4.93 3.48 -8.31
C PRO A 89 -5.74 2.55 -9.22
N GLY A 90 -6.71 1.85 -8.65
CA GLY A 90 -7.56 0.90 -9.36
C GLY A 90 -6.99 -0.51 -9.52
N ASN A 91 -5.70 -0.74 -9.25
CA ASN A 91 -5.10 -2.08 -9.23
C ASN A 91 -5.15 -2.70 -7.84
N CYS A 92 -6.34 -2.81 -7.26
CA CYS A 92 -6.58 -3.39 -5.95
C CYS A 92 -7.75 -4.36 -6.00
N TRP A 93 -7.68 -5.42 -5.21
CA TRP A 93 -8.81 -6.30 -5.02
C TRP A 93 -9.81 -5.68 -4.03
N SER A 94 -11.10 -5.77 -4.33
CA SER A 94 -12.18 -5.30 -3.47
C SER A 94 -13.15 -6.44 -3.17
N PHE A 95 -13.78 -6.38 -2.01
CA PHE A 95 -14.81 -7.32 -1.54
C PHE A 95 -16.05 -6.54 -1.05
N PRO A 96 -17.25 -7.15 -1.07
CA PRO A 96 -18.48 -6.47 -0.64
C PRO A 96 -18.45 -6.12 0.86
N GLY A 97 -18.94 -4.92 1.20
CA GLY A 97 -19.08 -4.49 2.59
C GLY A 97 -17.78 -4.02 3.23
N SER A 98 -17.74 -4.01 4.57
CA SER A 98 -16.61 -3.53 5.38
C SER A 98 -15.82 -4.64 6.08
N HIS A 99 -16.26 -5.89 5.93
CA HIS A 99 -15.65 -7.06 6.56
C HIS A 99 -15.38 -8.11 5.49
N GLY A 100 -14.18 -8.66 5.50
CA GLY A 100 -13.75 -9.66 4.56
C GLY A 100 -12.51 -10.39 5.06
N ASN A 101 -12.09 -11.38 4.30
CA ASN A 101 -11.01 -12.28 4.65
C ASN A 101 -10.28 -12.73 3.38
N LEU A 102 -8.97 -12.96 3.53
CA LEU A 102 -8.08 -13.41 2.47
C LEU A 102 -7.21 -14.52 3.01
N PHE A 103 -7.16 -15.65 2.30
CA PHE A 103 -6.34 -16.80 2.66
C PHE A 103 -5.17 -16.91 1.70
N ILE A 104 -3.95 -16.88 2.24
CA ILE A 104 -2.70 -16.92 1.48
C ILE A 104 -1.89 -18.16 1.92
N GLU A 105 -1.54 -18.99 0.95
CA GLU A 105 -0.47 -19.98 1.08
C GLU A 105 0.87 -19.27 0.88
N LEU A 106 1.71 -19.27 1.91
CA LEU A 106 3.07 -18.71 1.78
C LEU A 106 3.93 -19.61 0.89
N SER A 107 4.94 -19.02 0.24
CA SER A 107 5.88 -19.78 -0.59
C SER A 107 6.71 -20.79 0.18
N HIS A 108 6.90 -20.58 1.48
CA HIS A 108 7.72 -21.42 2.36
C HIS A 108 7.06 -21.53 3.73
N MET A 109 7.37 -22.62 4.45
CA MET A 109 7.02 -22.77 5.86
C MET A 109 7.90 -21.84 6.70
N VAL A 110 7.32 -20.78 7.25
CA VAL A 110 8.03 -19.74 8.01
C VAL A 110 7.29 -19.40 9.29
N THR A 111 8.00 -18.86 10.28
CA THR A 111 7.38 -18.17 11.42
C THR A 111 7.17 -16.72 11.02
N VAL A 112 5.90 -16.29 10.90
CA VAL A 112 5.57 -14.93 10.52
C VAL A 112 5.96 -13.98 11.65
N SER A 113 6.87 -13.05 11.36
CA SER A 113 7.27 -12.02 12.31
C SER A 113 6.53 -10.69 12.06
N HIS A 114 6.32 -10.34 10.79
CA HIS A 114 5.75 -9.07 10.37
C HIS A 114 4.85 -9.26 9.14
N VAL A 115 3.89 -8.36 8.98
CA VAL A 115 3.00 -8.29 7.82
C VAL A 115 2.94 -6.84 7.36
N THR A 116 2.95 -6.63 6.05
CA THR A 116 2.77 -5.33 5.42
C THR A 116 1.42 -5.25 4.72
N LEU A 117 0.81 -4.07 4.75
CA LEU A 117 -0.44 -3.78 4.06
C LEU A 117 -0.33 -2.40 3.42
N ASP A 118 -0.32 -2.38 2.09
CA ASP A 118 -0.19 -1.15 1.31
C ASP A 118 -1.54 -0.68 0.77
N HIS A 119 -1.69 0.64 0.68
CA HIS A 119 -2.80 1.31 -0.02
C HIS A 119 -2.28 2.54 -0.74
N VAL A 120 -2.95 2.96 -1.81
CA VAL A 120 -2.61 4.22 -2.50
C VAL A 120 -2.72 5.41 -1.55
N PRO A 121 -1.84 6.42 -1.65
CA PRO A 121 -1.93 7.63 -0.83
C PRO A 121 -3.18 8.46 -1.19
N SER A 122 -3.67 9.26 -0.24
CA SER A 122 -4.84 10.12 -0.46
C SER A 122 -4.61 11.16 -1.57
N SER A 123 -3.36 11.59 -1.76
CA SER A 123 -2.99 12.60 -2.77
C SER A 123 -3.17 12.16 -4.22
N VAL A 124 -3.40 10.86 -4.48
CA VAL A 124 -3.60 10.32 -5.83
C VAL A 124 -5.04 9.86 -6.08
N VAL A 125 -5.97 10.13 -5.15
CA VAL A 125 -7.39 9.77 -5.30
C VAL A 125 -8.27 11.02 -5.48
N PRO A 126 -9.30 10.99 -6.34
CA PRO A 126 -10.07 12.19 -6.71
C PRO A 126 -10.82 12.89 -5.57
N ALA A 127 -11.13 12.18 -4.48
CA ALA A 127 -11.90 12.70 -3.36
C ALA A 127 -11.02 13.05 -2.14
N ASP A 128 -9.69 13.02 -2.31
CA ASP A 128 -8.68 13.16 -1.24
C ASP A 128 -8.92 12.28 0.00
N THR A 129 -9.74 11.24 -0.15
CA THR A 129 -10.20 10.36 0.93
C THR A 129 -10.09 8.90 0.48
N ILE A 130 -9.49 8.07 1.33
CA ILE A 130 -9.31 6.64 1.14
C ILE A 130 -10.26 5.86 2.06
N SER A 131 -11.56 6.18 2.00
CA SER A 131 -12.57 5.58 2.89
C SER A 131 -12.71 4.07 2.74
N SER A 132 -12.28 3.51 1.60
CA SER A 132 -12.23 2.08 1.32
C SER A 132 -11.00 1.36 1.90
N ALA A 133 -10.00 2.07 2.40
CA ALA A 133 -8.79 1.46 2.94
C ALA A 133 -9.13 0.61 4.20
N PRO A 134 -8.58 -0.60 4.33
CA PRO A 134 -8.76 -1.40 5.54
C PRO A 134 -8.25 -0.66 6.77
N ARG A 135 -9.06 -0.61 7.83
CA ARG A 135 -8.72 0.10 9.08
C ARG A 135 -8.19 -0.82 10.16
N GLN A 136 -8.87 -1.95 10.35
CA GLN A 136 -8.54 -2.96 11.34
C GLN A 136 -8.48 -4.30 10.64
N PHE A 137 -7.42 -5.05 10.90
CA PHE A 137 -7.28 -6.42 10.42
C PHE A 137 -6.61 -7.26 11.49
N SER A 138 -6.78 -8.57 11.38
CA SER A 138 -6.13 -9.56 12.23
C SER A 138 -5.50 -10.62 11.35
N VAL A 139 -4.34 -11.12 11.76
CA VAL A 139 -3.60 -12.16 11.06
C VAL A 139 -3.70 -13.44 11.87
N TYR A 140 -4.01 -14.53 11.19
CA TYR A 140 -4.09 -15.87 11.75
C TYR A 140 -3.15 -16.77 10.95
N VAL A 141 -2.41 -17.63 11.65
CA VAL A 141 -1.45 -18.60 11.09
C VAL A 141 -1.89 -20.00 11.47
#